data_AF-A0A0D0IZ93-F1
#
_entry.id   AF-A0A0D0IZ93-F1
#
_cell.length_a   1.000
_cell.length_b   1.000
_cell.length_c   1.000
_cell.angle_alpha   90.00
_cell.angle_beta   90.00
_cell.angle_gamma   90.00
#
_symmetry.space_group_name_H-M   'P 1'
#
loop_
_entity.id
_entity.type
_entity.pdbx_description
1 polymer ?
#
loop_
_entity_poly.entity_id
_entity_poly.type
_entity_poly.pdbx_seq_one_letter_code
_entity_poly.pdbx_strand_id
1 'polypeptide(L)'
;MRYYKAAVPVTRSSFEEDFHGDEAAVKQFWSDVEEYLNKVYVPLGFCFTVNRDSRLLLSSYNIIDENYMNAPSYGTELLDELIGQSSYDIGIWILHRPENENNNGLSILEGAYKKDSKASGYAAPNPWIVAHEIAHLFGAGHTEDASLMDAGGNFLSLTSIMQIRSSCVKNNAAYYSDQDKNTLVGSDLGGNYVYGQKVSNTAPAFGSNMPYSVRIPLGACLALDVQADDAENNRISYATVSNDFTLMPPTFSSRLDFRPQYVADIFYDGYYYIVNKTDIHNKAAGSYSMTLSINDMPDSDILTWQTFIASPFYSNYTTRQIGVDIVGGERFSLSLSPDKQNYVPGDKVRLSWGVNTSYFNSESRLRITLSTDYGKTFNHILAASVPALDGECVVEMPDLKIDNLDVDFSTAVCSVRAGIIRIEEIGGAAYTLSCLTPEGGGGFLLSGSGIPSSISIPGAGKSSADCIYDVSGRKVSAKRASSLPRGIYICNGKRVLVK
;
A
#
# COMPACT_ATOMS: atom_id res chain seq x y z
N MET A 1 -1.46 19.78 10.22
CA MET A 1 -0.36 19.02 10.83
C MET A 1 -0.46 19.08 12.34
N ARG A 2 -0.20 17.98 13.04
CA ARG A 2 -0.06 17.88 14.50
C ARG A 2 1.34 17.37 14.83
N TYR A 3 1.88 17.86 15.92
CA TYR A 3 3.26 17.66 16.33
C TYR A 3 3.25 17.06 17.74
N TYR A 4 3.67 15.80 17.85
CA TYR A 4 3.67 15.04 19.09
C TYR A 4 5.09 14.85 19.62
N LYS A 5 5.32 15.27 20.87
CA LYS A 5 6.48 14.83 21.65
C LYS A 5 6.16 13.44 22.23
N ALA A 6 6.73 12.39 21.64
CA ALA A 6 6.55 11.03 22.12
C ALA A 6 7.53 10.72 23.25
N ALA A 7 7.05 10.14 24.34
CA ALA A 7 7.88 9.59 25.40
C ALA A 7 7.87 8.05 25.29
N VAL A 8 9.06 7.45 25.24
CA VAL A 8 9.21 6.00 25.08
C VAL A 8 10.06 5.48 26.25
N PRO A 9 9.51 5.48 27.49
CA PRO A 9 10.27 5.05 28.66
C PRO A 9 10.64 3.58 28.55
N VAL A 10 11.93 3.27 28.80
CA VAL A 10 12.46 1.90 28.85
C VAL A 10 12.53 1.48 30.30
N THR A 11 11.76 0.45 30.65
CA THR A 11 11.77 -0.08 32.01
C THR A 11 13.08 -0.81 32.30
N ARG A 12 13.34 -1.03 33.59
CA ARG A 12 14.52 -1.76 34.02
C ARG A 12 14.57 -3.17 33.42
N SER A 13 13.43 -3.86 33.41
CA SER A 13 13.33 -5.22 32.87
C SER A 13 13.78 -5.25 31.41
N SER A 14 13.24 -4.36 30.57
CA SER A 14 13.64 -4.29 29.17
C SER A 14 15.09 -3.85 29.00
N PHE A 15 15.55 -2.88 29.81
CA PHE A 15 16.93 -2.43 29.76
C PHE A 15 17.93 -3.57 30.05
N GLU A 16 17.67 -4.38 31.07
CA GLU A 16 18.55 -5.49 31.47
C GLU A 16 18.45 -6.68 30.51
N GLU A 17 17.23 -7.08 30.13
CA GLU A 17 17.00 -8.32 29.38
C GLU A 17 17.12 -8.12 27.86
N ASP A 18 16.53 -7.06 27.30
CA ASP A 18 16.46 -6.86 25.84
C ASP A 18 17.60 -5.99 25.31
N PHE A 19 18.01 -4.98 26.09
CA PHE A 19 19.10 -4.07 25.73
C PHE A 19 20.43 -4.43 26.39
N HIS A 20 20.48 -5.48 27.22
CA HIS A 20 21.69 -5.97 27.89
C HIS A 20 22.46 -4.91 28.68
N GLY A 21 21.73 -3.93 29.25
CA GLY A 21 22.31 -2.81 29.97
C GLY A 21 23.03 -1.77 29.09
N ASP A 22 22.83 -1.80 27.76
CA ASP A 22 23.48 -0.89 26.83
C ASP A 22 22.64 0.38 26.58
N GLU A 23 23.06 1.50 27.17
CA GLU A 23 22.42 2.80 26.96
C GLU A 23 22.51 3.28 25.50
N ALA A 24 23.54 2.91 24.76
CA ALA A 24 23.69 3.28 23.35
C ALA A 24 22.65 2.55 22.49
N ALA A 25 22.38 1.28 22.79
CA ALA A 25 21.33 0.51 22.15
C ALA A 25 19.95 1.12 22.38
N VAL A 26 19.65 1.58 23.61
CA VAL A 26 18.41 2.31 23.92
C VAL A 26 18.28 3.59 23.10
N LYS A 27 19.35 4.39 23.00
CA LYS A 27 19.36 5.63 22.21
C LYS A 27 19.18 5.38 20.71
N GLN A 28 19.72 4.28 20.21
CA GLN A 28 19.51 3.86 18.82
C GLN A 28 18.05 3.45 18.60
N PHE A 29 17.50 2.59 19.47
CA PHE A 29 16.10 2.18 19.41
C PHE A 29 15.14 3.38 19.42
N TRP A 30 15.41 4.36 20.28
CA TRP A 30 14.70 5.63 20.33
C TRP A 30 14.74 6.45 19.02
N SER A 31 15.82 6.33 18.24
CA SER A 31 15.94 6.93 16.91
C SER A 31 15.15 6.14 15.89
N ASP A 32 15.23 4.81 15.94
CA ASP A 32 14.51 3.90 15.05
C ASP A 32 12.98 4.05 15.22
N VAL A 33 12.50 4.21 16.46
CA VAL A 33 11.08 4.52 16.76
C VAL A 33 10.65 5.84 16.13
N GLU A 34 11.47 6.89 16.24
CA GLU A 34 11.14 8.19 15.65
C GLU A 34 11.04 8.12 14.12
N GLU A 35 12.00 7.46 13.48
CA GLU A 35 11.98 7.25 12.03
C GLU A 35 10.75 6.44 11.61
N TYR A 36 10.47 5.34 12.31
CA TYR A 36 9.36 4.45 11.98
C TYR A 36 7.99 5.12 12.16
N LEU A 37 7.79 5.85 13.27
CA LEU A 37 6.55 6.61 13.51
C LEU A 37 6.34 7.66 12.41
N ASN A 38 7.36 8.43 12.08
CA ASN A 38 7.22 9.45 11.04
C ASN A 38 6.98 8.83 9.66
N LYS A 39 7.59 7.69 9.34
CA LYS A 39 7.29 6.96 8.10
C LYS A 39 5.81 6.59 7.97
N VAL A 40 5.18 6.15 9.06
CA VAL A 40 3.78 5.70 9.07
C VAL A 40 2.77 6.84 9.15
N TYR A 41 3.01 7.83 10.02
CA TYR A 41 1.96 8.76 10.47
C TYR A 41 2.01 10.15 9.87
N VAL A 42 3.14 10.57 9.32
CA VAL A 42 3.24 11.83 8.57
C VAL A 42 2.20 11.96 7.46
N PRO A 43 1.91 10.91 6.67
CA PRO A 43 0.85 10.93 5.66
C PRO A 43 -0.54 11.22 6.25
N LEU A 44 -0.75 10.96 7.55
CA LEU A 44 -1.98 11.31 8.28
C LEU A 44 -1.94 12.69 8.91
N GLY A 45 -0.82 13.38 8.80
CA GLY A 45 -0.60 14.69 9.33
C GLY A 45 -0.15 14.71 10.78
N PHE A 46 0.45 13.64 11.27
CA PHE A 46 1.07 13.57 12.59
C PHE A 46 2.58 13.40 12.44
N CYS A 47 3.34 14.31 13.03
CA CYS A 47 4.78 14.22 13.12
C CYS A 47 5.17 13.97 14.57
N PHE A 48 6.22 13.18 14.77
CA PHE A 48 6.71 12.76 16.08
C PHE A 48 8.15 13.21 16.28
N THR A 49 8.44 13.68 17.50
CA THR A 49 9.80 13.76 18.04
C THR A 49 9.82 12.90 19.28
N VAL A 50 10.70 11.90 19.33
CA VAL A 50 10.84 11.05 20.50
C VAL A 50 11.76 11.76 21.50
N ASN A 51 11.27 11.92 22.72
CA ASN A 51 11.96 12.60 23.82
C ASN A 51 13.25 11.84 24.18
N ARG A 52 14.34 12.58 24.38
CA ARG A 52 15.68 12.06 24.69
C ARG A 52 16.08 12.31 26.16
N ASP A 53 15.12 12.64 27.01
CA ASP A 53 15.34 12.83 28.44
C ASP A 53 15.88 11.54 29.07
N SER A 54 17.05 11.63 29.72
CA SER A 54 17.71 10.47 30.32
C SER A 54 16.89 9.81 31.42
N ARG A 55 15.93 10.52 32.03
CA ARG A 55 15.00 9.95 33.02
C ARG A 55 14.07 8.90 32.44
N LEU A 56 13.88 8.87 31.12
CA LEU A 56 13.07 7.84 30.44
C LEU A 56 13.77 6.48 30.41
N LEU A 57 15.06 6.40 30.73
CA LEU A 57 15.76 5.15 30.95
C LEU A 57 15.72 4.79 32.44
N LEU A 58 14.90 3.82 32.82
CA LEU A 58 14.72 3.40 34.20
C LEU A 58 15.76 2.36 34.61
N SER A 59 17.04 2.74 34.61
CA SER A 59 18.15 1.83 34.92
C SER A 59 18.32 1.50 36.42
N SER A 60 17.66 2.25 37.32
CA SER A 60 17.64 1.99 38.76
C SER A 60 16.36 1.25 39.20
N TYR A 61 16.39 0.60 40.38
CA TYR A 61 15.24 -0.12 40.94
C TYR A 61 14.01 0.79 41.08
N ASN A 62 13.03 0.59 40.21
CA ASN A 62 11.76 1.31 40.21
C ASN A 62 10.61 0.33 40.46
N ILE A 63 9.78 0.66 41.45
CA ILE A 63 8.59 -0.12 41.84
C ILE A 63 7.45 0.26 40.88
N ILE A 64 7.61 -0.11 39.61
CA ILE A 64 6.53 -0.02 38.63
C ILE A 64 5.82 -1.37 38.55
N ASP A 65 4.49 -1.35 38.54
CA ASP A 65 3.72 -2.56 38.26
C ASP A 65 3.43 -2.61 36.77
N GLU A 66 4.30 -3.32 36.04
CA GLU A 66 4.24 -3.42 34.58
C GLU A 66 2.90 -3.99 34.08
N ASN A 67 2.17 -4.75 34.92
CA ASN A 67 0.86 -5.32 34.59
C ASN A 67 -0.26 -4.27 34.42
N TYR A 68 -0.06 -3.05 34.94
CA TYR A 68 -1.05 -1.98 34.89
C TYR A 68 -0.70 -0.87 33.90
N MET A 69 0.33 -1.03 33.06
CA MET A 69 0.75 0.04 32.13
C MET A 69 -0.32 0.45 31.12
N ASN A 70 -1.20 -0.47 30.74
CA ASN A 70 -2.36 -0.20 29.89
C ASN A 70 -3.62 0.17 30.70
N ALA A 71 -3.58 0.18 32.02
CA ALA A 71 -4.71 0.62 32.83
C ALA A 71 -4.97 2.11 32.55
N PRO A 72 -6.23 2.55 32.60
CA PRO A 72 -6.54 3.97 32.54
C PRO A 72 -5.72 4.70 33.61
N SER A 73 -4.99 5.72 33.18
CA SER A 73 -4.24 6.65 34.03
C SER A 73 -2.90 6.20 34.59
N TYR A 74 -2.69 4.92 34.93
CA TYR A 74 -1.47 4.49 35.62
C TYR A 74 -0.16 4.86 34.88
N GLY A 75 -0.03 4.45 33.61
CA GLY A 75 1.16 4.75 32.82
C GLY A 75 1.36 6.25 32.55
N THR A 76 0.28 7.03 32.51
CA THR A 76 0.34 8.49 32.36
C THR A 76 0.76 9.17 33.65
N GLU A 77 0.19 8.79 34.80
CA GLU A 77 0.51 9.37 36.11
C GLU A 77 2.00 9.17 36.45
N LEU A 78 2.52 7.96 36.23
CA LEU A 78 3.94 7.68 36.44
C LEU A 78 4.85 8.53 35.55
N LEU A 79 4.46 8.74 34.29
CA LEU A 79 5.25 9.52 33.34
C LEU A 79 5.15 11.03 33.63
N ASP A 80 3.98 11.50 34.06
CA ASP A 80 3.74 12.85 34.57
C ASP A 80 4.63 13.13 35.79
N GLU A 81 4.79 12.18 36.71
CA GLU A 81 5.72 12.28 37.85
C GLU A 81 7.20 12.28 37.40
N LEU A 82 7.55 11.41 36.44
CA LEU A 82 8.93 11.19 36.01
C LEU A 82 9.52 12.39 35.25
N ILE A 83 8.80 12.90 34.25
CA ILE A 83 9.30 13.94 33.34
C ILE A 83 8.47 15.22 33.33
N GLY A 84 7.30 15.23 33.96
CA GLY A 84 6.37 16.36 33.96
C GLY A 84 5.36 16.27 32.82
N GLN A 85 4.10 16.59 33.12
CA GLN A 85 2.97 16.48 32.19
C GLN A 85 3.12 17.29 30.89
N SER A 86 3.85 18.40 30.91
CA SER A 86 4.09 19.25 29.74
C SER A 86 5.25 18.79 28.86
N SER A 87 6.04 17.80 29.31
CA SER A 87 7.24 17.33 28.61
C SER A 87 6.96 16.33 27.50
N TYR A 88 5.73 15.83 27.39
CA TYR A 88 5.31 14.87 26.37
C TYR A 88 3.82 15.00 26.02
N ASP A 89 3.49 14.54 24.81
CA ASP A 89 2.13 14.58 24.26
C ASP A 89 1.50 13.20 24.13
N ILE A 90 2.32 12.15 24.01
CA ILE A 90 1.92 10.75 23.91
C ILE A 90 3.05 9.87 24.44
N GLY A 91 2.75 8.69 24.98
CA GLY A 91 3.80 7.76 25.40
C GLY A 91 3.42 6.28 25.31
N ILE A 92 4.44 5.44 25.20
CA ILE A 92 4.35 3.97 25.21
C ILE A 92 5.49 3.42 26.05
N TRP A 93 5.17 2.60 27.04
CA TRP A 93 6.15 1.97 27.93
C TRP A 93 6.80 0.76 27.28
N ILE A 94 8.13 0.69 27.31
CA ILE A 94 8.87 -0.45 26.77
C ILE A 94 9.16 -1.44 27.88
N LEU A 95 8.57 -2.62 27.75
CA LEU A 95 8.63 -3.71 28.73
C LEU A 95 9.34 -4.92 28.13
N HIS A 96 10.04 -5.68 28.98
CA HIS A 96 10.51 -6.99 28.57
C HIS A 96 9.30 -7.93 28.40
N ARG A 97 9.19 -8.57 27.23
CA ARG A 97 8.14 -9.53 26.90
C ARG A 97 8.82 -10.82 26.41
N PRO A 98 8.86 -11.88 27.24
CA PRO A 98 9.42 -13.16 26.84
C PRO A 98 8.75 -13.71 25.56
N GLU A 99 9.51 -14.39 24.69
CA GLU A 99 9.03 -14.90 23.39
C GLU A 99 7.82 -15.86 23.49
N ASN A 100 7.57 -16.44 24.66
CA ASN A 100 6.45 -17.34 24.92
C ASN A 100 5.18 -16.64 25.43
N GLU A 101 5.19 -15.31 25.59
CA GLU A 101 4.01 -14.55 25.94
C GLU A 101 3.22 -14.11 24.71
N ASN A 102 1.93 -14.43 24.67
CA ASN A 102 1.05 -14.17 23.52
C ASN A 102 0.73 -12.69 23.28
N ASN A 103 1.28 -11.75 24.06
CA ASN A 103 0.97 -10.33 23.94
C ASN A 103 2.22 -9.45 24.01
N ASN A 104 2.65 -8.93 22.86
CA ASN A 104 3.84 -8.09 22.76
C ASN A 104 3.55 -6.58 22.86
N GLY A 105 2.28 -6.18 22.97
CA GLY A 105 1.87 -4.79 23.17
C GLY A 105 0.43 -4.69 23.63
N LEU A 106 0.08 -3.61 24.33
CA LEU A 106 -1.31 -3.33 24.67
C LEU A 106 -1.48 -1.85 25.00
N SER A 107 -2.46 -1.22 24.37
CA SER A 107 -2.81 0.18 24.61
C SER A 107 -4.31 0.35 24.68
N ILE A 108 -4.74 1.39 25.39
CA ILE A 108 -6.15 1.78 25.36
C ILE A 108 -6.53 2.43 24.02
N LEU A 109 -7.81 2.40 23.69
CA LEU A 109 -8.34 3.12 22.54
C LEU A 109 -8.57 4.60 22.85
N GLU A 110 -8.19 5.45 21.89
CA GLU A 110 -8.41 6.91 21.92
C GLU A 110 -7.70 7.64 23.10
N GLY A 111 -6.67 7.02 23.70
CA GLY A 111 -5.90 7.60 24.81
C GLY A 111 -5.15 8.88 24.45
N ALA A 112 -4.71 9.03 23.18
CA ALA A 112 -3.97 10.20 22.71
C ALA A 112 -4.72 11.53 22.88
N TYR A 113 -6.06 11.49 22.99
CA TYR A 113 -6.90 12.67 23.13
C TYR A 113 -7.24 13.03 24.58
N LYS A 114 -6.78 12.24 25.56
CA LYS A 114 -7.16 12.37 26.97
C LYS A 114 -5.92 12.64 27.82
N LYS A 115 -6.01 13.64 28.71
CA LYS A 115 -4.85 14.06 29.53
C LYS A 115 -4.38 12.97 30.48
N ASP A 116 -5.31 12.18 30.98
CA ASP A 116 -5.07 11.11 31.94
C ASP A 116 -4.60 9.83 31.26
N SER A 117 -4.75 9.64 29.95
CA SER A 117 -4.48 8.32 29.36
C SER A 117 -3.65 8.34 28.06
N LYS A 118 -2.99 9.48 27.80
CA LYS A 118 -2.04 9.68 26.69
C LYS A 118 -0.77 8.82 26.75
N ALA A 119 -0.49 8.13 27.86
CA ALA A 119 0.58 7.14 27.97
C ALA A 119 0.13 5.81 28.62
N SER A 120 -1.15 5.47 28.49
CA SER A 120 -1.70 4.19 28.94
C SER A 120 -1.50 3.11 27.86
N GLY A 121 -0.28 2.61 27.76
CA GLY A 121 0.05 1.50 26.86
C GLY A 121 1.49 1.04 26.98
N TYR A 122 1.75 -0.18 26.52
CA TYR A 122 3.07 -0.78 26.51
C TYR A 122 3.38 -1.53 25.21
N ALA A 123 4.66 -1.72 24.93
CA ALA A 123 5.19 -2.49 23.82
C ALA A 123 6.48 -3.23 24.21
N ALA A 124 6.74 -4.37 23.58
CA ALA A 124 8.08 -4.94 23.50
C ALA A 124 9.01 -4.01 22.70
N PRO A 125 10.35 -4.11 22.82
CA PRO A 125 11.32 -3.19 22.22
C PRO A 125 11.45 -3.36 20.70
N ASN A 126 10.37 -3.04 19.98
CA ASN A 126 10.28 -3.10 18.53
C ASN A 126 9.54 -1.86 18.00
N PRO A 127 10.15 -1.06 17.10
CA PRO A 127 9.51 0.14 16.53
C PRO A 127 8.16 -0.12 15.86
N TRP A 128 7.98 -1.30 15.25
CA TRP A 128 6.71 -1.69 14.63
C TRP A 128 5.60 -1.80 15.67
N ILE A 129 5.88 -2.45 16.81
CA ILE A 129 4.91 -2.63 17.89
C ILE A 129 4.59 -1.28 18.51
N VAL A 130 5.59 -0.43 18.76
CA VAL A 130 5.34 0.93 19.29
C VAL A 130 4.41 1.73 18.37
N ALA A 131 4.59 1.63 17.05
CA ALA A 131 3.69 2.25 16.10
C ALA A 131 2.28 1.63 16.14
N HIS A 132 2.15 0.31 16.14
CA HIS A 132 0.86 -0.38 16.27
C HIS A 132 0.09 0.10 17.51
N GLU A 133 0.75 0.18 18.64
CA GLU A 133 0.18 0.61 19.91
C GLU A 133 -0.22 2.09 19.93
N ILE A 134 0.58 2.95 19.29
CA ILE A 134 0.22 4.35 19.06
C ILE A 134 -1.03 4.46 18.16
N ALA A 135 -1.26 3.54 17.22
CA ALA A 135 -2.49 3.54 16.42
C ALA A 135 -3.74 3.30 17.27
N HIS A 136 -3.67 2.38 18.24
CA HIS A 136 -4.74 2.17 19.23
C HIS A 136 -5.00 3.45 20.04
N LEU A 137 -3.95 4.13 20.51
CA LEU A 137 -4.10 5.42 21.21
C LEU A 137 -4.79 6.49 20.34
N PHE A 138 -4.67 6.41 19.02
CA PHE A 138 -5.42 7.25 18.08
C PHE A 138 -6.80 6.71 17.68
N GLY A 139 -7.17 5.51 18.14
CA GLY A 139 -8.49 4.91 17.96
C GLY A 139 -8.61 3.89 16.83
N ALA A 140 -7.51 3.46 16.21
CA ALA A 140 -7.53 2.34 15.27
C ALA A 140 -7.81 1.02 16.00
N GLY A 141 -8.61 0.13 15.43
CA GLY A 141 -8.71 -1.27 15.85
C GLY A 141 -7.87 -2.19 14.95
N HIS A 142 -7.83 -3.48 15.30
CA HIS A 142 -7.22 -4.49 14.45
C HIS A 142 -7.91 -4.61 13.09
N THR A 143 -7.15 -5.02 12.09
CA THR A 143 -7.62 -5.28 10.71
C THR A 143 -7.20 -6.70 10.28
N GLU A 144 -7.65 -7.14 9.11
CA GLU A 144 -7.33 -8.45 8.51
C GLU A 144 -6.83 -8.24 7.06
N ASP A 145 -5.75 -7.47 6.92
CA ASP A 145 -5.27 -6.92 5.65
C ASP A 145 -3.74 -6.76 5.52
N ALA A 146 -2.98 -7.45 6.37
CA ALA A 146 -1.52 -7.37 6.46
C ALA A 146 -0.97 -5.96 6.68
N SER A 147 -1.79 -5.01 7.16
CA SER A 147 -1.35 -3.68 7.53
C SER A 147 -0.64 -3.66 8.89
N LEU A 148 -0.26 -2.47 9.34
CA LEU A 148 0.26 -2.22 10.68
C LEU A 148 -0.67 -2.78 11.77
N MET A 149 -1.99 -2.80 11.54
CA MET A 149 -3.00 -3.25 12.51
C MET A 149 -3.38 -4.73 12.41
N ASP A 150 -2.65 -5.52 11.61
CA ASP A 150 -2.87 -6.96 11.44
C ASP A 150 -1.58 -7.77 11.72
N ALA A 151 -0.70 -7.88 10.71
CA ALA A 151 0.34 -8.92 10.68
C ALA A 151 1.74 -8.40 10.29
N GLY A 152 2.18 -7.26 10.84
CA GLY A 152 3.55 -6.78 10.62
C GLY A 152 3.73 -5.75 9.50
N GLY A 153 2.64 -5.25 8.89
CA GLY A 153 2.72 -4.29 7.78
C GLY A 153 3.33 -2.95 8.17
N ASN A 154 3.95 -2.26 7.20
CA ASN A 154 4.57 -0.95 7.39
C ASN A 154 3.71 0.22 6.89
N PHE A 155 2.40 0.00 6.77
CA PHE A 155 1.40 0.97 6.31
C PHE A 155 0.13 0.86 7.15
N LEU A 156 -0.61 1.95 7.30
CA LEU A 156 -1.98 1.91 7.85
C LEU A 156 -2.96 1.61 6.72
N SER A 157 -3.89 0.68 6.94
CA SER A 157 -4.94 0.45 5.96
C SER A 157 -5.97 1.58 5.97
N LEU A 158 -6.72 1.72 4.87
CA LEU A 158 -7.75 2.75 4.78
C LEU A 158 -8.80 2.61 5.92
N THR A 159 -9.07 1.41 6.41
CA THR A 159 -9.92 1.18 7.59
C THR A 159 -9.35 1.85 8.84
N SER A 160 -8.07 1.60 9.16
CA SER A 160 -7.40 2.22 10.30
C SER A 160 -7.34 3.75 10.16
N ILE A 161 -7.07 4.25 8.95
CA ILE A 161 -7.04 5.69 8.65
C ILE A 161 -8.40 6.33 8.93
N MET A 162 -9.50 5.70 8.49
CA MET A 162 -10.86 6.19 8.73
C MET A 162 -11.19 6.21 10.23
N GLN A 163 -10.81 5.17 10.97
CA GLN A 163 -11.01 5.10 12.41
C GLN A 163 -10.25 6.21 13.15
N ILE A 164 -8.96 6.37 12.88
CA ILE A 164 -8.11 7.43 13.46
C ILE A 164 -8.72 8.82 13.20
N ARG A 165 -9.15 9.09 11.96
CA ARG A 165 -9.77 10.39 11.61
C ARG A 165 -11.11 10.59 12.31
N SER A 166 -11.94 9.55 12.39
CA SER A 166 -13.21 9.58 13.11
C SER A 166 -12.99 9.88 14.59
N SER A 167 -12.04 9.21 15.23
CA SER A 167 -11.66 9.43 16.63
C SER A 167 -11.12 10.84 16.87
N CYS A 168 -10.33 11.39 15.95
CA CYS A 168 -9.86 12.79 16.02
C CYS A 168 -11.03 13.79 15.99
N VAL A 169 -12.01 13.60 15.10
CA VAL A 169 -13.20 14.47 15.02
C VAL A 169 -14.07 14.33 16.26
N LYS A 170 -14.33 13.09 16.69
CA LYS A 170 -15.14 12.76 17.87
C LYS A 170 -14.56 13.35 19.16
N ASN A 171 -13.24 13.29 19.33
CA ASN A 171 -12.55 13.79 20.53
C ASN A 171 -12.11 15.26 20.44
N ASN A 172 -12.74 16.04 19.55
CA ASN A 172 -12.49 17.46 19.30
C ASN A 172 -11.08 17.76 18.74
N ALA A 173 -11.06 18.23 17.50
CA ALA A 173 -9.84 18.50 16.73
C ALA A 173 -9.08 19.77 17.16
N ALA A 174 -9.34 20.30 18.36
CA ALA A 174 -8.67 21.48 18.90
C ALA A 174 -7.15 21.25 19.06
N TYR A 175 -6.38 22.33 18.96
CA TYR A 175 -4.92 22.28 18.96
C TYR A 175 -4.32 23.62 19.35
N TYR A 176 -3.09 23.63 19.85
CA TYR A 176 -2.34 24.85 20.09
C TYR A 176 -1.67 25.32 18.80
N SER A 177 -1.82 26.61 18.48
CA SER A 177 -1.21 27.23 17.29
C SER A 177 0.24 27.67 17.49
N ASP A 178 0.74 27.61 18.72
CA ASP A 178 2.12 27.91 19.13
C ASP A 178 2.71 26.77 19.96
N GLN A 179 4.03 26.59 19.90
CA GLN A 179 4.73 25.49 20.57
C GLN A 179 4.71 25.62 22.10
N ASP A 180 4.62 26.85 22.61
CA ASP A 180 4.50 27.15 24.04
C ASP A 180 3.09 26.88 24.58
N LYS A 181 2.15 26.47 23.71
CA LYS A 181 0.78 26.08 24.04
C LYS A 181 -0.04 27.19 24.72
N ASN A 182 0.09 28.42 24.26
CA ASN A 182 -0.64 29.58 24.80
C ASN A 182 -1.99 29.83 24.09
N THR A 183 -2.08 29.54 22.79
CA THR A 183 -3.21 29.91 21.94
C THR A 183 -3.91 28.67 21.39
N LEU A 184 -5.02 28.30 22.02
CA LEU A 184 -5.88 27.20 21.59
C LEU A 184 -6.75 27.62 20.38
N VAL A 185 -6.76 26.79 19.35
CA VAL A 185 -7.66 26.87 18.20
C VAL A 185 -8.72 25.79 18.33
N GLY A 186 -10.00 26.21 18.32
CA GLY A 186 -11.14 25.33 18.60
C GLY A 186 -11.68 25.51 20.02
N SER A 187 -12.65 24.69 20.40
CA SER A 187 -13.23 24.72 21.76
C SER A 187 -12.36 23.93 22.73
N ASP A 188 -12.20 24.40 23.96
CA ASP A 188 -11.61 23.60 25.04
C ASP A 188 -12.69 22.67 25.64
N LEU A 189 -12.47 21.36 25.51
CA LEU A 189 -13.30 20.31 26.10
C LEU A 189 -12.52 19.48 27.13
N GLY A 190 -11.38 19.99 27.63
CA GLY A 190 -10.55 19.31 28.62
C GLY A 190 -9.63 18.22 28.05
N GLY A 191 -9.47 18.14 26.73
CA GLY A 191 -8.67 17.11 26.05
C GLY A 191 -7.15 17.33 26.11
N ASN A 192 -6.40 16.34 25.60
CA ASN A 192 -4.96 16.44 25.39
C ASN A 192 -4.68 17.12 24.04
N TYR A 193 -4.50 18.44 24.08
CA TYR A 193 -4.22 19.23 22.87
C TYR A 193 -2.71 19.39 22.65
N VAL A 194 -2.32 19.22 21.39
CA VAL A 194 -0.92 19.29 20.96
C VAL A 194 -0.68 20.50 20.07
N TYR A 195 0.59 20.80 19.82
CA TYR A 195 0.95 21.82 18.85
C TYR A 195 0.50 21.39 17.45
N GLY A 196 -0.03 22.34 16.68
CA GLY A 196 -0.45 22.11 15.31
C GLY A 196 -0.26 23.31 14.43
N GLN A 197 0.03 23.03 13.16
CA GLN A 197 0.07 24.05 12.11
C GLN A 197 -1.03 23.77 11.11
N LYS A 198 -1.72 24.83 10.71
CA LYS A 198 -2.64 24.81 9.59
C LYS A 198 -1.85 24.62 8.30
N VAL A 199 -2.27 23.68 7.47
CA VAL A 199 -1.70 23.46 6.14
C VAL A 199 -2.75 23.86 5.11
N SER A 200 -2.30 24.49 4.03
CA SER A 200 -3.10 24.72 2.84
C SER A 200 -2.70 23.65 1.82
N ASN A 201 -3.51 22.61 1.71
CA ASN A 201 -3.33 21.53 0.75
C ASN A 201 -4.73 21.10 0.26
N THR A 202 -4.94 21.02 -1.05
CA THR A 202 -6.22 20.64 -1.64
C THR A 202 -6.30 19.12 -1.71
N ALA A 203 -7.47 18.55 -1.43
CA ALA A 203 -7.62 17.09 -1.56
C ALA A 203 -7.52 16.67 -3.04
N PRO A 204 -6.84 15.55 -3.35
CA PRO A 204 -6.87 15.01 -4.70
C PRO A 204 -8.30 14.63 -5.05
N ALA A 205 -8.69 14.82 -6.30
CA ALA A 205 -10.06 14.60 -6.76
C ALA A 205 -10.10 13.51 -7.82
N PHE A 206 -11.13 12.67 -7.76
CA PHE A 206 -11.41 11.74 -8.84
C PHE A 206 -11.87 12.50 -10.09
N GLY A 207 -11.39 12.05 -11.25
CA GLY A 207 -11.81 12.56 -12.55
C GLY A 207 -13.32 12.40 -12.77
N SER A 208 -13.90 13.28 -13.59
CA SER A 208 -15.34 13.28 -13.87
C SER A 208 -15.83 12.00 -14.56
N ASN A 209 -14.95 11.27 -15.26
CA ASN A 209 -15.28 10.02 -15.95
C ASN A 209 -15.06 8.78 -15.07
N MET A 210 -14.65 8.94 -13.81
CA MET A 210 -14.54 7.79 -12.93
C MET A 210 -15.91 7.13 -12.74
N PRO A 211 -16.05 5.82 -12.97
CA PRO A 211 -17.33 5.14 -12.84
C PRO A 211 -17.80 5.10 -11.38
N TYR A 212 -19.11 4.93 -11.17
CA TYR A 212 -19.70 4.57 -9.88
C TYR A 212 -19.96 3.07 -9.76
N SER A 213 -20.03 2.36 -10.89
CA SER A 213 -20.08 0.91 -10.94
C SER A 213 -19.36 0.39 -12.17
N VAL A 214 -18.88 -0.84 -12.07
CA VAL A 214 -18.29 -1.60 -13.18
C VAL A 214 -18.98 -2.95 -13.26
N ARG A 215 -19.03 -3.50 -14.47
CA ARG A 215 -19.51 -4.86 -14.72
C ARG A 215 -18.32 -5.73 -15.13
N ILE A 216 -18.33 -6.99 -14.72
CA ILE A 216 -17.40 -8.02 -15.20
C ILE A 216 -18.16 -9.34 -15.42
N PRO A 217 -17.75 -10.22 -16.35
CA PRO A 217 -18.34 -11.53 -16.49
C PRO A 217 -17.87 -12.46 -15.36
N LEU A 218 -18.68 -13.47 -15.04
CA LEU A 218 -18.32 -14.52 -14.09
C LEU A 218 -16.93 -15.10 -14.41
N GLY A 219 -16.06 -15.23 -13.40
CA GLY A 219 -14.72 -15.76 -13.57
C GLY A 219 -13.70 -14.77 -14.17
N ALA A 220 -14.04 -13.49 -14.34
CA ALA A 220 -13.04 -12.48 -14.68
C ALA A 220 -12.27 -11.99 -13.44
N CYS A 221 -11.03 -11.58 -13.65
CA CYS A 221 -10.35 -10.62 -12.78
C CYS A 221 -10.84 -9.19 -13.07
N LEU A 222 -10.58 -8.26 -12.15
CA LEU A 222 -11.01 -6.86 -12.26
C LEU A 222 -9.82 -5.92 -12.43
N ALA A 223 -9.84 -5.07 -13.44
CA ALA A 223 -8.90 -3.99 -13.66
C ALA A 223 -9.63 -2.64 -13.61
N LEU A 224 -9.06 -1.67 -12.89
CA LEU A 224 -9.60 -0.32 -12.80
C LEU A 224 -8.54 0.70 -13.13
N ASP A 225 -8.80 1.51 -14.15
CA ASP A 225 -8.01 2.70 -14.46
C ASP A 225 -8.57 3.89 -13.66
N VAL A 226 -7.87 4.26 -12.60
CA VAL A 226 -8.25 5.35 -11.70
C VAL A 226 -7.79 6.68 -12.26
N GLN A 227 -8.74 7.49 -12.72
CA GLN A 227 -8.52 8.89 -13.06
C GLN A 227 -8.64 9.72 -11.78
N ALA A 228 -7.53 10.36 -11.42
CA ALA A 228 -7.46 11.26 -10.29
C ALA A 228 -6.44 12.36 -10.59
N ASP A 229 -6.74 13.56 -10.11
CA ASP A 229 -5.92 14.75 -10.28
C ASP A 229 -5.68 15.40 -8.92
N ASP A 230 -4.54 16.06 -8.78
CA ASP A 230 -4.15 16.83 -7.60
C ASP A 230 -3.84 18.26 -8.02
N ALA A 231 -4.40 19.26 -7.31
CA ALA A 231 -4.28 20.66 -7.73
C ALA A 231 -2.84 21.18 -7.58
N GLU A 232 -2.12 20.65 -6.61
CA GLU A 232 -0.72 20.93 -6.32
C GLU A 232 0.23 20.01 -7.11
N ASN A 233 -0.31 19.06 -7.91
CA ASN A 233 0.42 18.07 -8.69
C ASN A 233 1.34 17.20 -7.80
N ASN A 234 0.89 16.89 -6.58
CA ASN A 234 1.49 15.91 -5.69
C ASN A 234 1.31 14.49 -6.27
N ARG A 235 2.15 13.57 -5.79
CA ARG A 235 2.04 12.16 -6.16
C ARG A 235 0.81 11.53 -5.51
N ILE A 236 0.02 10.81 -6.31
CA ILE A 236 -1.20 10.15 -5.84
C ILE A 236 -0.91 8.68 -5.50
N SER A 237 -1.27 8.29 -4.27
CA SER A 237 -1.37 6.91 -3.80
C SER A 237 -2.83 6.45 -3.88
N TYR A 238 -3.03 5.17 -4.18
CA TYR A 238 -4.30 4.50 -4.40
C TYR A 238 -4.40 3.32 -3.44
N ALA A 239 -5.54 3.20 -2.75
CA ALA A 239 -5.82 2.09 -1.84
C ALA A 239 -7.30 1.71 -1.92
N THR A 240 -7.63 0.46 -1.61
CA THR A 240 -9.02 -0.01 -1.61
C THR A 240 -9.39 -0.75 -0.34
N VAL A 241 -10.63 -0.58 0.11
CA VAL A 241 -11.27 -1.40 1.15
C VAL A 241 -12.50 -2.06 0.57
N SER A 242 -12.72 -3.34 0.87
CA SER A 242 -13.94 -4.04 0.55
C SER A 242 -14.25 -5.05 1.66
N ASN A 243 -15.53 -5.23 1.95
CA ASN A 243 -16.01 -6.37 2.75
C ASN A 243 -16.21 -7.61 1.87
N ASP A 244 -16.21 -7.42 0.56
CA ASP A 244 -16.52 -8.45 -0.42
C ASP A 244 -15.25 -9.10 -0.96
N PHE A 245 -14.15 -8.37 -1.12
CA PHE A 245 -12.90 -8.88 -1.70
C PHE A 245 -11.62 -8.43 -1.00
N THR A 246 -10.54 -9.21 -1.19
CA THR A 246 -9.21 -8.94 -0.65
C THR A 246 -8.72 -7.55 -1.00
N LEU A 247 -8.09 -6.89 -0.03
CA LEU A 247 -7.58 -5.54 -0.19
C LEU A 247 -6.33 -5.52 -1.09
N MET A 248 -6.15 -4.43 -1.81
CA MET A 248 -4.85 -4.09 -2.39
C MET A 248 -4.08 -3.21 -1.39
N PRO A 249 -2.80 -3.52 -1.12
CA PRO A 249 -1.96 -2.59 -0.38
C PRO A 249 -1.86 -1.27 -1.14
N PRO A 250 -1.58 -0.15 -0.44
CA PRO A 250 -1.38 1.14 -1.08
C PRO A 250 -0.37 1.05 -2.23
N THR A 251 -0.72 1.62 -3.39
CA THR A 251 0.12 1.64 -4.59
C THR A 251 0.13 3.02 -5.22
N PHE A 252 1.17 3.33 -5.98
CA PHE A 252 1.26 4.55 -6.78
C PHE A 252 0.86 4.34 -8.24
N SER A 253 0.37 3.14 -8.56
CA SER A 253 -0.20 2.85 -9.87
C SER A 253 -1.65 3.32 -9.93
N SER A 254 -1.97 4.17 -10.91
CA SER A 254 -3.36 4.53 -11.22
C SER A 254 -4.15 3.37 -11.81
N ARG A 255 -3.49 2.31 -12.28
CA ARG A 255 -4.13 1.06 -12.71
C ARG A 255 -4.10 0.05 -11.57
N LEU A 256 -5.28 -0.37 -11.11
CA LEU A 256 -5.47 -1.35 -10.04
C LEU A 256 -5.94 -2.67 -10.64
N ASP A 257 -5.13 -3.71 -10.50
CA ASP A 257 -5.44 -5.06 -11.00
C ASP A 257 -5.73 -5.99 -9.81
N PHE A 258 -7.00 -6.40 -9.66
CA PHE A 258 -7.47 -7.35 -8.67
C PHE A 258 -7.45 -8.76 -9.26
N ARG A 259 -6.47 -9.55 -8.85
CA ARG A 259 -6.30 -10.97 -9.17
C ARG A 259 -6.15 -11.79 -7.88
N PRO A 260 -6.32 -13.12 -7.95
CA PRO A 260 -6.03 -13.99 -6.83
C PRO A 260 -4.65 -13.76 -6.21
N GLN A 261 -4.59 -13.70 -4.88
CA GLN A 261 -3.36 -13.58 -4.11
C GLN A 261 -3.01 -14.90 -3.43
N TYR A 262 -1.72 -15.29 -3.45
CA TYR A 262 -1.26 -16.60 -2.99
C TYR A 262 -0.19 -16.48 -1.90
N VAL A 263 -0.23 -17.37 -0.91
CA VAL A 263 0.84 -17.62 0.08
C VAL A 263 1.53 -18.93 -0.29
N ALA A 264 2.86 -18.91 -0.30
CA ALA A 264 3.69 -20.11 -0.44
C ALA A 264 4.24 -20.49 0.93
N ASP A 265 3.67 -21.51 1.58
CA ASP A 265 4.20 -22.04 2.85
C ASP A 265 5.19 -23.18 2.56
N ILE A 266 6.46 -22.99 2.93
CA ILE A 266 7.56 -23.95 2.65
C ILE A 266 7.45 -25.20 3.54
N PHE A 267 6.72 -25.16 4.66
CA PHE A 267 6.79 -26.24 5.65
C PHE A 267 5.76 -27.36 5.49
N TYR A 268 4.76 -27.20 4.60
CA TYR A 268 3.77 -28.23 4.33
C TYR A 268 3.58 -28.45 2.81
N ASP A 269 4.35 -29.40 2.28
CA ASP A 269 3.99 -30.24 1.14
C ASP A 269 3.82 -29.54 -0.24
N GLY A 270 4.34 -28.32 -0.42
CA GLY A 270 4.46 -27.67 -1.74
C GLY A 270 3.16 -27.12 -2.32
N TYR A 271 2.15 -26.86 -1.48
CA TYR A 271 0.87 -26.27 -1.89
C TYR A 271 0.89 -24.74 -1.76
N TYR A 272 0.27 -24.07 -2.74
CA TYR A 272 -0.01 -22.63 -2.70
C TYR A 272 -1.46 -22.43 -2.30
N TYR A 273 -1.70 -21.70 -1.21
CA TYR A 273 -3.07 -21.41 -0.79
C TYR A 273 -3.41 -19.96 -1.09
N ILE A 274 -4.66 -19.73 -1.47
CA ILE A 274 -5.21 -18.40 -1.70
C ILE A 274 -5.35 -17.68 -0.34
N VAL A 275 -4.80 -16.46 -0.24
CA VAL A 275 -5.01 -15.59 0.92
C VAL A 275 -6.47 -15.13 0.93
N ASN A 276 -7.26 -15.72 1.84
CA ASN A 276 -8.68 -15.44 2.03
C ASN A 276 -9.55 -15.69 0.78
N LYS A 277 -10.64 -16.44 0.95
CA LYS A 277 -11.55 -16.90 -0.13
C LYS A 277 -12.39 -15.79 -0.79
N THR A 278 -11.87 -14.56 -0.84
CA THR A 278 -12.58 -13.34 -1.21
C THR A 278 -12.14 -12.77 -2.55
N ASP A 279 -11.27 -13.45 -3.30
CA ASP A 279 -10.87 -13.04 -4.64
C ASP A 279 -12.05 -12.86 -5.61
N ILE A 280 -12.05 -11.73 -6.31
CA ILE A 280 -13.09 -11.35 -7.26
C ILE A 280 -13.33 -12.40 -8.36
N HIS A 281 -12.26 -13.06 -8.82
CA HIS A 281 -12.30 -14.13 -9.81
C HIS A 281 -13.15 -15.34 -9.38
N ASN A 282 -13.16 -15.62 -8.07
CA ASN A 282 -13.84 -16.78 -7.49
C ASN A 282 -15.25 -16.45 -6.96
N LYS A 283 -15.68 -15.18 -7.04
CA LYS A 283 -17.01 -14.78 -6.60
C LYS A 283 -18.12 -15.31 -7.52
N ALA A 284 -19.27 -15.56 -6.91
CA ALA A 284 -20.48 -15.87 -7.63
C ALA A 284 -20.99 -14.63 -8.38
N ALA A 285 -21.93 -14.84 -9.32
CA ALA A 285 -22.66 -13.74 -9.93
C ALA A 285 -23.45 -12.98 -8.85
N GLY A 286 -23.47 -11.65 -8.94
CA GLY A 286 -24.08 -10.78 -7.93
C GLY A 286 -23.52 -9.37 -7.95
N SER A 287 -24.03 -8.54 -7.05
CA SER A 287 -23.58 -7.15 -6.87
C SER A 287 -22.78 -7.03 -5.58
N TYR A 288 -21.60 -6.46 -5.70
CA TYR A 288 -20.62 -6.25 -4.64
C TYR A 288 -20.20 -4.78 -4.60
N SER A 289 -19.41 -4.39 -3.60
CA SER A 289 -18.87 -3.04 -3.54
C SER A 289 -17.46 -2.96 -2.97
N MET A 290 -16.75 -1.90 -3.36
CA MET A 290 -15.52 -1.48 -2.72
C MET A 290 -15.48 0.03 -2.54
N THR A 291 -14.69 0.47 -1.59
CA THR A 291 -14.30 1.85 -1.42
C THR A 291 -12.88 2.02 -1.97
N LEU A 292 -12.74 2.84 -3.00
CA LEU A 292 -11.46 3.32 -3.51
C LEU A 292 -11.09 4.62 -2.79
N SER A 293 -9.85 4.75 -2.34
CA SER A 293 -9.26 5.97 -1.80
C SER A 293 -8.11 6.43 -2.68
N ILE A 294 -8.04 7.75 -2.89
CA ILE A 294 -6.88 8.44 -3.44
C ILE A 294 -6.31 9.39 -2.40
N ASN A 295 -5.00 9.54 -2.41
CA ASN A 295 -4.27 10.32 -1.43
C ASN A 295 -3.03 10.99 -2.05
N ASP A 296 -2.80 12.25 -1.72
CA ASP A 296 -1.63 13.03 -2.11
C ASP A 296 -0.48 12.82 -1.10
N MET A 297 0.28 11.75 -1.31
CA MET A 297 1.40 11.43 -0.43
C MET A 297 2.63 12.25 -0.85
N PRO A 298 3.36 12.89 0.07
CA PRO A 298 4.60 13.56 -0.28
C PRO A 298 5.64 12.49 -0.64
N ASP A 299 6.50 12.76 -1.62
CA ASP A 299 7.60 11.84 -1.95
C ASP A 299 8.53 11.68 -0.73
N SER A 300 8.89 10.42 -0.45
CA SER A 300 9.49 9.95 0.81
C SER A 300 10.97 10.33 1.01
N ASP A 301 11.48 11.34 0.30
CA ASP A 301 12.86 11.77 0.46
C ASP A 301 12.99 12.64 1.74
N ILE A 302 13.01 11.93 2.88
CA ILE A 302 13.39 12.35 4.24
C ILE A 302 12.62 13.57 4.76
N LEU A 303 11.47 13.28 5.35
CA LEU A 303 10.63 14.28 6.00
C LEU A 303 10.84 14.22 7.52
N THR A 304 11.84 14.94 8.02
CA THR A 304 12.08 15.09 9.46
C THR A 304 11.10 16.07 10.08
N TRP A 305 11.01 16.07 11.41
CA TRP A 305 10.28 17.07 12.17
C TRP A 305 10.64 18.51 11.77
N GLN A 306 11.93 18.81 11.54
CA GLN A 306 12.37 20.14 11.11
C GLN A 306 11.87 20.49 9.71
N THR A 307 11.87 19.52 8.79
CA THR A 307 11.31 19.69 7.44
C THR A 307 9.83 20.02 7.52
N PHE A 308 9.05 19.31 8.35
CA PHE A 308 7.62 19.58 8.52
C PHE A 308 7.32 20.91 9.17
N ILE A 309 8.08 21.34 10.17
CA ILE A 309 7.88 22.67 10.75
C ILE A 309 8.10 23.77 9.68
N ALA A 310 9.12 23.61 8.83
CA ALA A 310 9.46 24.58 7.80
C ALA A 310 8.47 24.58 6.62
N SER A 311 7.95 23.40 6.26
CA SER A 311 7.02 23.21 5.15
C SER A 311 5.97 22.15 5.55
N PRO A 312 4.96 22.52 6.35
CA PRO A 312 4.04 21.55 6.91
C PRO A 312 3.16 20.99 5.80
N PHE A 313 3.11 19.67 5.71
CA PHE A 313 2.34 18.93 4.73
C PHE A 313 1.63 17.78 5.43
N TYR A 314 0.37 17.56 5.09
CA TYR A 314 -0.31 16.31 5.40
C TYR A 314 -1.16 15.91 4.22
N SER A 315 -1.32 14.60 4.05
CA SER A 315 -2.06 14.09 2.92
C SER A 315 -3.57 14.16 3.20
N ASN A 316 -4.29 14.66 2.21
CA ASN A 316 -5.73 14.63 2.10
C ASN A 316 -6.20 13.38 1.36
N TYR A 317 -7.38 12.89 1.72
CA TYR A 317 -7.91 11.65 1.17
C TYR A 317 -9.27 11.95 0.57
N THR A 318 -9.50 11.41 -0.62
CA THR A 318 -10.83 11.40 -1.23
C THR A 318 -11.21 9.95 -1.48
N THR A 319 -12.40 9.56 -1.04
CA THR A 319 -12.92 8.21 -1.20
C THR A 319 -14.09 8.17 -2.16
N ARG A 320 -14.28 7.02 -2.81
CA ARG A 320 -15.41 6.74 -3.69
C ARG A 320 -15.81 5.29 -3.57
N GLN A 321 -17.09 5.05 -3.33
CA GLN A 321 -17.64 3.71 -3.43
C GLN A 321 -17.87 3.34 -4.91
N ILE A 322 -17.39 2.16 -5.30
CA ILE A 322 -17.53 1.57 -6.63
C ILE A 322 -18.33 0.27 -6.48
N GLY A 323 -19.46 0.18 -7.18
CA GLY A 323 -20.21 -1.07 -7.34
C GLY A 323 -19.51 -2.02 -8.32
N VAL A 324 -19.53 -3.31 -8.03
CA VAL A 324 -18.97 -4.36 -8.89
C VAL A 324 -20.06 -5.39 -9.16
N ASP A 325 -20.56 -5.40 -10.39
CA ASP A 325 -21.60 -6.33 -10.83
C ASP A 325 -21.00 -7.49 -11.62
N ILE A 326 -21.02 -8.68 -11.01
CA ILE A 326 -20.57 -9.92 -11.64
C ILE A 326 -21.73 -10.54 -12.39
N VAL A 327 -21.61 -10.56 -13.72
CA VAL A 327 -22.65 -11.02 -14.64
C VAL A 327 -22.56 -12.54 -14.79
N GLY A 328 -23.64 -13.23 -14.41
CA GLY A 328 -23.75 -14.68 -14.56
C GLY A 328 -23.70 -15.16 -16.01
N GLY A 329 -23.38 -16.43 -16.22
CA GLY A 329 -23.22 -17.04 -17.55
C GLY A 329 -21.93 -17.84 -17.64
N GLU A 330 -21.43 -18.05 -18.86
CA GLU A 330 -20.16 -18.72 -19.13
C GLU A 330 -19.00 -18.03 -18.42
N ARG A 331 -18.02 -18.80 -17.93
CA ARG A 331 -16.88 -18.24 -17.19
C ARG A 331 -15.83 -17.67 -18.12
N PHE A 332 -15.42 -16.42 -17.92
CA PHE A 332 -14.34 -15.79 -18.68
C PHE A 332 -12.95 -16.29 -18.21
N SER A 333 -12.60 -17.49 -18.67
CA SER A 333 -11.34 -18.18 -18.35
C SER A 333 -10.55 -18.42 -19.64
N LEU A 334 -9.21 -18.29 -19.56
CA LEU A 334 -8.31 -18.48 -20.71
C LEU A 334 -7.67 -19.88 -20.68
N SER A 335 -7.60 -20.49 -21.86
CA SER A 335 -6.86 -21.74 -22.12
C SER A 335 -5.97 -21.60 -23.37
N LEU A 336 -4.86 -22.34 -23.39
CA LEU A 336 -3.87 -22.34 -24.46
C LEU A 336 -3.87 -23.69 -25.19
N SER A 337 -3.64 -23.68 -26.51
CA SER A 337 -3.44 -24.89 -27.31
C SER A 337 -2.41 -24.66 -28.42
N PRO A 338 -1.28 -25.40 -28.45
CA PRO A 338 -0.87 -26.40 -27.45
C PRO A 338 -0.54 -25.72 -26.11
N ASP A 339 -0.95 -26.33 -25.00
CA ASP A 339 -0.56 -25.91 -23.65
C ASP A 339 0.83 -26.48 -23.34
N LYS A 340 1.86 -25.63 -23.40
CA LYS A 340 3.26 -26.02 -23.20
C LYS A 340 3.88 -25.15 -22.12
N GLN A 341 4.78 -25.75 -21.34
CA GLN A 341 5.64 -24.99 -20.43
C GLN A 341 6.78 -24.27 -21.15
N ASN A 342 7.10 -24.67 -22.38
CA ASN A 342 8.21 -24.14 -23.18
C ASN A 342 7.74 -23.85 -24.61
N TYR A 343 7.84 -22.60 -25.02
CA TYR A 343 7.59 -22.16 -26.38
C TYR A 343 8.90 -21.72 -27.08
N VAL A 344 8.86 -21.71 -28.40
CA VAL A 344 9.89 -21.10 -29.25
C VAL A 344 9.27 -19.93 -30.04
N PRO A 345 10.07 -18.94 -30.47
CA PRO A 345 9.59 -17.91 -31.39
C PRO A 345 8.95 -18.51 -32.64
N GLY A 346 7.84 -17.95 -33.09
CA GLY A 346 7.08 -18.45 -34.24
C GLY A 346 6.08 -19.56 -33.90
N ASP A 347 6.07 -20.10 -32.68
CA ASP A 347 5.03 -21.04 -32.26
C ASP A 347 3.65 -20.41 -32.40
N LYS A 348 2.74 -21.09 -33.10
CA LYS A 348 1.33 -20.69 -33.20
C LYS A 348 0.55 -21.28 -32.04
N VAL A 349 -0.04 -20.41 -31.24
CA VAL A 349 -0.81 -20.79 -30.05
C VAL A 349 -2.23 -20.27 -30.20
N ARG A 350 -3.19 -21.21 -30.16
CA ARG A 350 -4.61 -20.88 -30.06
C ARG A 350 -4.92 -20.54 -28.61
N LEU A 351 -5.42 -19.35 -28.41
CA LEU A 351 -5.96 -18.85 -27.15
C LEU A 351 -7.48 -18.99 -27.24
N SER A 352 -8.09 -19.66 -26.27
CA SER A 352 -9.55 -19.82 -26.19
C SER A 352 -10.06 -19.29 -24.86
N TRP A 353 -11.16 -18.55 -24.89
CA TRP A 353 -11.80 -17.98 -23.70
C TRP A 353 -13.30 -18.24 -23.66
N GLY A 354 -13.86 -18.37 -22.45
CA GLY A 354 -15.29 -18.51 -22.27
C GLY A 354 -16.06 -17.23 -22.64
N VAL A 355 -17.09 -17.38 -23.50
CA VAL A 355 -17.87 -16.25 -24.03
C VAL A 355 -19.16 -16.09 -23.23
N ASN A 356 -19.17 -15.13 -22.31
CA ASN A 356 -20.38 -14.74 -21.59
C ASN A 356 -21.24 -13.79 -22.45
N THR A 357 -22.23 -14.32 -23.14
CA THR A 357 -23.12 -13.55 -24.04
C THR A 357 -24.11 -12.62 -23.33
N SER A 358 -24.26 -12.75 -22.00
CA SER A 358 -25.00 -11.79 -21.17
C SER A 358 -24.17 -10.56 -20.80
N TYR A 359 -22.85 -10.62 -21.04
CA TYR A 359 -21.89 -9.56 -20.78
C TYR A 359 -21.37 -8.95 -22.09
N PHE A 360 -20.75 -9.76 -22.94
CA PHE A 360 -20.17 -9.32 -24.20
C PHE A 360 -21.23 -9.14 -25.28
N ASN A 361 -21.04 -8.13 -26.13
CA ASN A 361 -21.87 -7.85 -27.29
C ASN A 361 -21.03 -7.78 -28.57
N SER A 362 -21.65 -7.50 -29.73
CA SER A 362 -20.98 -7.46 -31.04
C SER A 362 -19.86 -6.41 -31.12
N GLU A 363 -19.90 -5.38 -30.28
CA GLU A 363 -18.90 -4.31 -30.23
C GLU A 363 -17.81 -4.57 -29.20
N SER A 364 -17.98 -5.56 -28.31
CA SER A 364 -16.96 -5.91 -27.33
C SER A 364 -15.67 -6.37 -28.03
N ARG A 365 -14.54 -5.78 -27.63
CA ARG A 365 -13.21 -6.11 -28.16
C ARG A 365 -12.27 -6.46 -27.02
N LEU A 366 -11.40 -7.43 -27.28
CA LEU A 366 -10.37 -7.87 -26.35
C LEU A 366 -8.98 -7.53 -26.89
N ARG A 367 -8.06 -7.20 -26.00
CA ARG A 367 -6.63 -7.07 -26.27
C ARG A 367 -5.89 -8.24 -25.63
N ILE A 368 -4.91 -8.78 -26.34
CA ILE A 368 -4.08 -9.89 -25.89
C ILE A 368 -2.65 -9.38 -25.70
N THR A 369 -2.14 -9.51 -24.48
CA THR A 369 -0.80 -9.06 -24.10
C THR A 369 -0.01 -10.17 -23.40
N LEU A 370 1.31 -10.02 -23.40
CA LEU A 370 2.27 -10.96 -22.83
C LEU A 370 3.14 -10.25 -21.78
N SER A 371 3.25 -10.89 -20.63
CA SER A 371 4.17 -10.57 -19.54
C SER A 371 5.42 -11.45 -19.60
N THR A 372 6.55 -10.86 -19.26
CA THR A 372 7.85 -11.55 -19.10
C THR A 372 8.34 -11.54 -17.65
N ASP A 373 7.50 -11.09 -16.72
CA ASP A 373 7.84 -10.79 -15.32
C ASP A 373 6.77 -11.31 -14.35
N TYR A 374 6.15 -12.44 -14.70
CA TYR A 374 5.14 -13.14 -13.90
C TYR A 374 3.89 -12.28 -13.60
N GLY A 375 3.47 -11.51 -14.60
CA GLY A 375 2.26 -10.69 -14.57
C GLY A 375 2.43 -9.35 -13.85
N LYS A 376 3.65 -8.93 -13.50
CA LYS A 376 3.90 -7.58 -12.95
C LYS A 376 3.65 -6.52 -14.02
N THR A 377 4.04 -6.76 -15.27
CA THR A 377 3.79 -5.88 -16.41
C THR A 377 3.40 -6.67 -17.67
N PHE A 378 2.62 -6.04 -18.55
CA PHE A 378 2.12 -6.64 -19.80
C PHE A 378 2.55 -5.81 -21.02
N ASN A 379 3.85 -5.75 -21.27
CA ASN A 379 4.46 -4.80 -22.22
C ASN A 379 4.44 -5.23 -23.69
N HIS A 380 4.03 -6.47 -23.99
CA HIS A 380 4.09 -7.02 -25.35
C HIS A 380 2.68 -7.29 -25.86
N ILE A 381 2.29 -6.67 -26.98
CA ILE A 381 0.96 -6.87 -27.59
C ILE A 381 1.06 -8.05 -28.57
N LEU A 382 0.28 -9.10 -28.31
CA LEU A 382 0.14 -10.25 -29.23
C LEU A 382 -1.02 -10.03 -30.21
N ALA A 383 -2.10 -9.40 -29.75
CA ALA A 383 -3.20 -8.95 -30.60
C ALA A 383 -3.82 -7.67 -30.02
N ALA A 384 -3.93 -6.62 -30.83
CA ALA A 384 -4.35 -5.30 -30.36
C ALA A 384 -5.86 -5.16 -30.13
N SER A 385 -6.66 -5.91 -30.90
CA SER A 385 -8.13 -5.89 -30.86
C SER A 385 -8.68 -7.12 -31.58
N VAL A 386 -9.39 -7.99 -30.85
CA VAL A 386 -10.12 -9.14 -31.39
C VAL A 386 -11.58 -9.12 -30.92
N PRO A 387 -12.56 -9.61 -31.70
CA PRO A 387 -13.95 -9.69 -31.23
C PRO A 387 -14.08 -10.62 -30.01
N ALA A 388 -14.73 -10.14 -28.95
CA ALA A 388 -14.89 -10.95 -27.74
C ALA A 388 -15.76 -12.19 -27.96
N LEU A 389 -16.74 -12.10 -28.88
CA LEU A 389 -17.68 -13.16 -29.20
C LEU A 389 -17.07 -14.30 -30.03
N ASP A 390 -15.87 -14.13 -30.59
CA ASP A 390 -15.21 -15.19 -31.35
C ASP A 390 -14.80 -16.37 -30.44
N GLY A 391 -14.54 -16.10 -29.16
CA GLY A 391 -14.15 -17.11 -28.18
C GLY A 391 -12.74 -17.68 -28.36
N GLU A 392 -12.04 -17.30 -29.43
CA GLU A 392 -10.68 -17.74 -29.71
C GLU A 392 -9.87 -16.77 -30.59
N CYS A 393 -8.55 -16.86 -30.49
CA CYS A 393 -7.60 -16.17 -31.36
C CYS A 393 -6.30 -16.98 -31.46
N VAL A 394 -5.73 -17.10 -32.67
CA VAL A 394 -4.40 -17.67 -32.85
C VAL A 394 -3.36 -16.55 -32.85
N VAL A 395 -2.40 -16.63 -31.94
CA VAL A 395 -1.25 -15.72 -31.85
C VAL A 395 0.03 -16.45 -32.20
N GLU A 396 1.04 -15.70 -32.63
CA GLU A 396 2.40 -16.19 -32.86
C GLU A 396 3.31 -15.72 -31.72
N MET A 397 4.06 -16.64 -31.13
CA MET A 397 4.97 -16.33 -30.04
C MET A 397 6.12 -15.44 -30.54
N PRO A 398 6.40 -14.31 -29.89
CA PRO A 398 7.39 -13.34 -30.38
C PRO A 398 8.83 -13.86 -30.17
N ASP A 399 9.80 -13.24 -30.83
CA ASP A 399 11.22 -13.47 -30.53
C ASP A 399 11.62 -12.74 -29.24
N LEU A 400 11.25 -13.30 -28.10
CA LEU A 400 11.59 -12.80 -26.77
C LEU A 400 12.17 -13.93 -25.92
N LYS A 401 13.05 -13.56 -25.00
CA LYS A 401 13.53 -14.48 -23.98
C LYS A 401 12.68 -14.31 -22.71
N ILE A 402 12.08 -15.39 -22.25
CA ILE A 402 11.35 -15.46 -20.98
C ILE A 402 11.90 -16.64 -20.19
N ASP A 403 12.57 -16.33 -19.09
CA ASP A 403 13.20 -17.29 -18.19
C ASP A 403 12.35 -17.50 -16.91
N ASN A 404 12.87 -18.29 -15.98
CA ASN A 404 12.33 -18.34 -14.62
C ASN A 404 12.61 -17.03 -13.87
N LEU A 405 11.74 -16.71 -12.92
CA LEU A 405 11.86 -15.56 -12.04
C LEU A 405 11.62 -16.02 -10.59
N ASP A 406 12.51 -15.60 -9.69
CA ASP A 406 12.27 -15.71 -8.25
C ASP A 406 11.21 -14.68 -7.84
N VAL A 407 10.10 -15.19 -7.29
CA VAL A 407 8.96 -14.40 -6.84
C VAL A 407 8.84 -14.53 -5.33
N ASP A 408 8.90 -13.40 -4.65
CA ASP A 408 8.65 -13.30 -3.22
C ASP A 408 7.15 -13.43 -2.96
N PHE A 409 6.78 -14.54 -2.32
CA PHE A 409 5.50 -14.72 -1.64
C PHE A 409 5.68 -14.37 -0.16
N SER A 410 4.57 -14.14 0.54
CA SER A 410 4.55 -13.66 1.94
C SER A 410 5.49 -14.41 2.91
N THR A 411 5.72 -15.70 2.67
CA THR A 411 6.47 -16.60 3.56
C THR A 411 7.64 -17.30 2.87
N ALA A 412 7.86 -17.07 1.57
CA ALA A 412 8.80 -17.84 0.76
C ALA A 412 9.17 -17.16 -0.55
N VAL A 413 10.36 -17.45 -1.07
CA VAL A 413 10.75 -17.11 -2.45
C VAL A 413 10.63 -18.35 -3.31
N CYS A 414 9.93 -18.27 -4.45
CA CYS A 414 9.78 -19.40 -5.37
C CYS A 414 10.18 -19.03 -6.80
N SER A 415 10.98 -19.90 -7.43
CA SER A 415 11.32 -19.79 -8.85
C SER A 415 10.14 -20.29 -9.72
N VAL A 416 9.54 -19.39 -10.49
CA VAL A 416 8.40 -19.68 -11.39
C VAL A 416 8.72 -19.30 -12.83
N ARG A 417 8.09 -19.96 -13.80
CA ARG A 417 8.17 -19.57 -15.21
C ARG A 417 7.43 -18.25 -15.43
N ALA A 418 8.14 -17.23 -15.93
CA ALA A 418 7.66 -15.85 -15.88
C ALA A 418 6.61 -15.48 -16.94
N GLY A 419 6.41 -16.31 -17.97
CA GLY A 419 5.53 -16.00 -19.11
C GLY A 419 4.05 -16.12 -18.76
N ILE A 420 3.31 -15.01 -18.85
CA ILE A 420 1.85 -14.98 -18.64
C ILE A 420 1.19 -14.21 -19.79
N ILE A 421 0.13 -14.77 -20.38
CA ILE A 421 -0.73 -14.07 -21.33
C ILE A 421 -1.92 -13.48 -20.57
N ARG A 422 -2.25 -12.23 -20.87
CA ARG A 422 -3.46 -11.54 -20.42
C ARG A 422 -4.39 -11.30 -21.60
N ILE A 423 -5.67 -11.58 -21.40
CA ILE A 423 -6.74 -11.12 -22.28
C ILE A 423 -7.59 -10.13 -21.49
N GLU A 424 -7.67 -8.90 -21.96
CA GLU A 424 -8.40 -7.81 -21.31
C GLU A 424 -9.43 -7.18 -22.24
N GLU A 425 -10.56 -6.77 -21.69
CA GLU A 425 -11.55 -6.01 -22.43
C GLU A 425 -11.09 -4.57 -22.67
N ILE A 426 -11.24 -4.10 -23.91
CA ILE A 426 -10.89 -2.73 -24.29
C ILE A 426 -12.00 -1.80 -23.83
N GLY A 427 -11.67 -0.86 -22.94
CA GLY A 427 -12.62 0.12 -22.39
C GLY A 427 -13.53 -0.45 -21.30
N GLY A 428 -13.36 -1.73 -20.93
CA GLY A 428 -14.04 -2.37 -19.81
C GLY A 428 -13.08 -2.69 -18.67
N ALA A 429 -13.61 -3.35 -17.64
CA ALA A 429 -12.88 -3.67 -16.41
C ALA A 429 -12.48 -5.15 -16.31
N ALA A 430 -12.93 -6.00 -17.24
CA ALA A 430 -12.71 -7.44 -17.19
C ALA A 430 -11.37 -7.85 -17.81
N TYR A 431 -10.65 -8.75 -17.14
CA TYR A 431 -9.53 -9.48 -17.77
C TYR A 431 -9.40 -10.89 -17.24
N THR A 432 -8.61 -11.72 -17.92
CA THR A 432 -8.25 -13.08 -17.50
C THR A 432 -6.81 -13.38 -17.87
N LEU A 433 -6.20 -14.36 -17.22
CA LEU A 433 -4.78 -14.71 -17.36
C LEU A 433 -4.62 -16.18 -17.76
N SER A 434 -3.55 -16.51 -18.48
CA SER A 434 -3.22 -17.89 -18.85
C SER A 434 -2.75 -18.72 -17.67
N CYS A 435 -2.31 -18.05 -16.62
CA CYS A 435 -1.85 -18.63 -15.37
C CYS A 435 -2.30 -17.69 -14.26
N LEU A 436 -3.20 -18.18 -13.41
CA LEU A 436 -3.66 -17.47 -12.22
C LEU A 436 -2.90 -17.92 -10.97
N THR A 437 -2.35 -19.14 -10.95
CA THR A 437 -1.70 -19.76 -9.80
C THR A 437 -0.24 -20.16 -10.11
N PRO A 438 0.69 -20.03 -9.15
CA PRO A 438 2.05 -20.58 -9.26
C PRO A 438 2.13 -22.12 -9.26
N GLU A 439 1.02 -22.83 -9.03
CA GLU A 439 0.97 -24.29 -9.10
C GLU A 439 1.52 -24.83 -10.43
N GLY A 440 2.23 -25.96 -10.37
CA GLY A 440 2.89 -26.55 -11.53
C GLY A 440 4.12 -25.77 -12.02
N GLY A 441 4.61 -24.77 -11.27
CA GLY A 441 5.78 -23.96 -11.59
C GLY A 441 5.46 -22.66 -12.35
N GLY A 442 4.22 -22.18 -12.24
CA GLY A 442 3.77 -20.92 -12.84
C GLY A 442 3.51 -21.01 -14.34
N GLY A 443 3.82 -19.92 -15.05
CA GLY A 443 3.48 -19.70 -16.45
C GLY A 443 4.29 -20.55 -17.44
N PHE A 444 4.88 -19.92 -18.45
CA PHE A 444 5.70 -20.62 -19.45
C PHE A 444 7.04 -19.91 -19.72
N LEU A 445 7.94 -20.62 -20.37
CA LEU A 445 9.23 -20.12 -20.86
C LEU A 445 9.16 -19.85 -22.36
N LEU A 446 10.01 -18.94 -22.84
CA LEU A 446 10.16 -18.63 -24.25
C LEU A 446 11.65 -18.47 -24.57
N SER A 447 12.12 -19.26 -25.53
CA SER A 447 13.55 -19.44 -25.82
C SER A 447 14.12 -18.49 -26.89
N GLY A 448 13.51 -17.32 -27.08
CA GLY A 448 13.95 -16.34 -28.07
C GLY A 448 15.29 -15.68 -27.78
N SER A 449 15.81 -14.97 -28.78
CA SER A 449 17.11 -14.29 -28.75
C SER A 449 17.14 -13.07 -27.81
N GLY A 450 15.98 -12.52 -27.46
CA GLY A 450 15.83 -11.34 -26.61
C GLY A 450 16.12 -10.01 -27.30
N ILE A 451 16.34 -9.99 -28.62
CA ILE A 451 16.52 -8.76 -29.39
C ILE A 451 15.13 -8.25 -29.81
N PRO A 452 14.59 -7.16 -29.22
CA PRO A 452 13.33 -6.62 -29.67
C PRO A 452 13.46 -6.17 -31.13
N SER A 453 12.65 -6.75 -32.02
CA SER A 453 12.45 -6.20 -33.35
C SER A 453 11.91 -4.76 -33.19
N SER A 454 12.67 -3.81 -33.70
CA SER A 454 12.38 -2.38 -33.56
C SER A 454 10.97 -2.06 -34.08
N ILE A 455 10.08 -1.60 -33.20
CA ILE A 455 8.78 -1.05 -33.61
C ILE A 455 9.04 0.32 -34.26
N SER A 456 8.84 0.42 -35.57
CA SER A 456 8.77 1.68 -36.31
C SER A 456 7.35 2.25 -36.23
N ILE A 457 7.18 3.43 -35.63
CA ILE A 457 5.91 4.17 -35.70
C ILE A 457 5.92 5.03 -36.98
N PRO A 458 4.96 4.87 -37.91
CA PRO A 458 4.81 5.77 -39.04
C PRO A 458 4.23 7.11 -38.56
N GLY A 459 4.90 8.21 -38.89
CA GLY A 459 4.32 9.57 -38.85
C GLY A 459 4.38 10.30 -37.50
N ALA A 460 5.58 10.73 -37.09
CA ALA A 460 5.71 11.83 -36.12
C ALA A 460 5.87 13.15 -36.88
N GLY A 461 4.73 13.79 -37.19
CA GLY A 461 4.71 15.21 -37.55
C GLY A 461 5.13 16.05 -36.34
N LYS A 462 5.86 17.13 -36.61
CA LYS A 462 6.33 18.11 -35.61
C LYS A 462 5.15 18.71 -34.84
N SER A 463 5.09 18.51 -33.52
CA SER A 463 4.56 19.53 -32.61
C SER A 463 5.15 19.40 -31.19
N SER A 464 5.02 20.49 -30.47
CA SER A 464 5.66 20.94 -29.24
C SER A 464 5.60 20.02 -28.02
N ALA A 465 6.54 20.26 -27.10
CA ALA A 465 6.70 19.76 -25.75
C ALA A 465 5.43 19.23 -25.06
N ASP A 466 5.54 18.13 -24.31
CA ASP A 466 5.27 18.10 -22.86
C ASP A 466 5.67 16.76 -22.22
N CYS A 467 6.18 16.86 -20.98
CA CYS A 467 6.53 15.82 -20.00
C CYS A 467 7.22 14.52 -20.48
N ILE A 468 8.52 14.41 -20.17
CA ILE A 468 9.29 13.16 -20.27
C ILE A 468 9.43 12.58 -18.88
N TYR A 469 9.09 11.30 -18.70
CA TYR A 469 9.32 10.55 -17.48
C TYR A 469 10.37 9.47 -17.74
N ASP A 470 11.20 9.13 -16.76
CA ASP A 470 11.98 7.90 -16.83
C ASP A 470 11.10 6.68 -16.53
N VAL A 471 11.66 5.48 -16.64
CA VAL A 471 10.94 4.22 -16.36
C VAL A 471 10.49 4.06 -14.91
N SER A 472 10.99 4.90 -13.99
CA SER A 472 10.56 4.92 -12.59
C SER A 472 9.41 5.91 -12.35
N GLY A 473 8.94 6.61 -13.39
CA GLY A 473 7.86 7.59 -13.27
C GLY A 473 8.33 8.98 -12.81
N ARG A 474 9.65 9.23 -12.75
CA ARG A 474 10.19 10.53 -12.39
C ARG A 474 10.19 11.46 -13.59
N LYS A 475 9.67 12.68 -13.44
CA LYS A 475 9.71 13.72 -14.48
C LYS A 475 11.15 14.18 -14.73
N VAL A 476 11.58 14.10 -15.99
CA VAL A 476 12.91 14.48 -16.46
C VAL A 476 12.81 15.79 -17.25
N SER A 477 13.52 16.83 -16.81
CA SER A 477 13.56 18.10 -17.53
C SER A 477 14.57 18.04 -18.69
N ALA A 478 14.09 18.07 -19.92
CA ALA A 478 14.94 18.15 -21.11
C ALA A 478 14.31 19.07 -22.16
N LYS A 479 15.08 20.03 -22.69
CA LYS A 479 14.59 20.96 -23.73
C LYS A 479 14.34 20.25 -25.07
N ARG A 480 14.98 19.09 -25.30
CA ARG A 480 14.82 18.23 -26.50
C ARG A 480 15.08 16.76 -26.11
N ALA A 481 14.41 15.80 -26.73
CA ALA A 481 14.64 14.37 -26.47
C ALA A 481 16.10 13.93 -26.70
N SER A 482 16.82 14.61 -27.60
CA SER A 482 18.24 14.36 -27.92
C SER A 482 19.22 14.78 -26.82
N SER A 483 18.78 15.49 -25.78
CA SER A 483 19.64 15.88 -24.65
C SER A 483 19.56 14.90 -23.47
N LEU A 484 18.80 13.81 -23.60
CA LEU A 484 18.70 12.79 -22.57
C LEU A 484 19.84 11.77 -22.69
N PRO A 485 20.34 11.25 -21.56
CA PRO A 485 21.22 10.08 -21.56
C PRO A 485 20.59 8.90 -22.32
N ARG A 486 21.44 7.97 -22.78
CA ARG A 486 20.98 6.70 -23.35
C ARG A 486 20.09 5.98 -22.34
N GLY A 487 18.87 5.65 -22.75
CA GLY A 487 17.91 5.08 -21.82
C GLY A 487 16.50 5.00 -22.40
N ILE A 488 15.60 4.49 -21.57
CA ILE A 488 14.18 4.34 -21.89
C ILE A 488 13.40 5.42 -21.14
N TYR A 489 12.53 6.11 -21.86
CA TYR A 489 11.71 7.19 -21.33
C TYR A 489 10.26 7.03 -21.77
N ILE A 490 9.35 7.68 -21.06
CA ILE A 490 7.93 7.81 -21.41
C ILE A 490 7.70 9.26 -21.81
N CYS A 491 7.31 9.49 -23.05
CA CYS A 491 6.99 10.81 -23.59
C CYS A 491 5.55 10.79 -24.11
N ASN A 492 4.67 11.62 -23.56
CA ASN A 492 3.23 11.63 -23.88
C ASN A 492 2.59 10.23 -23.85
N GLY A 493 2.90 9.46 -22.79
CA GLY A 493 2.37 8.10 -22.59
C GLY A 493 2.95 7.03 -23.53
N LYS A 494 3.95 7.35 -24.35
CA LYS A 494 4.60 6.41 -25.28
C LYS A 494 6.05 6.14 -24.87
N ARG A 495 6.46 4.87 -24.95
CA ARG A 495 7.84 4.44 -24.66
C ARG A 495 8.77 4.88 -25.78
N VAL A 496 9.81 5.64 -25.44
CA VAL A 496 10.83 6.16 -26.35
C VAL A 496 12.20 5.66 -25.90
N LEU A 497 12.94 5.03 -26.81
CA LEU A 497 14.33 4.64 -26.60
C LEU A 497 15.24 5.75 -27.11
N VAL A 498 16.00 6.38 -26.22
CA VAL A 498 17.03 7.36 -26.57
C VAL A 498 18.35 6.60 -26.78
N LYS A 499 18.84 6.61 -28.03
CA LYS A 499 20.05 5.90 -28.48
C LYS A 499 21.28 6.80 -28.52
#